data_AF-A0A2S4V6G9-F1
#
_entry.id   AF-A0A2S4V6G9-F1
#
_cell.length_a   1.000
_cell.length_b   1.000
_cell.length_c   1.000
_cell.angle_alpha   90.00
_cell.angle_beta   90.00
_cell.angle_gamma   90.00
#
_symmetry.space_group_name_H-M   'P 1'
#
loop_
_entity.id
_entity.type
_entity.pdbx_description
1 polymer ?
#
loop_
_entity_poly.entity_id
_entity_poly.type
_entity_poly.pdbx_seq_one_letter_code
_entity_poly.pdbx_strand_id
1 'polypeptide(L)'
;MGKTRKVDPFTHETPREKKSRSKHAARNLASQATLESLLDGTYQPPRIGNHPQPTTSNREYRGDTDQDTYQYGPDQDEDPGAEFQSRLPHDSQNGSLLVTAALSTWGSIPWDVPSSIANPSTNPFNFLNPEITAAVRDRDRNASHHRKADNWQKLILKLFPVYMWLKVKTQNWTATNSQDSFSAKFCKCKENAPYVKQWIDLVDLTGQQRIHFTFCKCIPRPVQLLANGFLPSSPSEPTAGFSMRLLAYHNHAWHHSNVRMTPFAATQQVFNEERSETLWNRGQTAGRDLRNCLAETILVYRSLIDMNTDLVQSVLEMSELQKLASGTCPACFGPSMKTGLYRLPSVANRLNVSLDGNFQQRHQKVAGRNVIPLNTPHMFTQPADLDEIKEYISNQERIHKVNKKADKCSASHKAGNDNRNETTWKACDDTGLMGACCRHDAVIHLANIHGTGENRALALVLLERIIKTVEADRPIGVLYDLGCALDKFVQLRDIWPESRSRLSFGTSVFHAYVHEWPCQVKYNPRYQKGWGLSDGESLERLWSALSPLFG
;
A
#
# COMPACT_ATOMS: atom_id res chain seq x y z
N MET A 1 32.24 0.36 -31.26
CA MET A 1 33.49 -0.43 -31.10
C MET A 1 33.78 -0.65 -29.62
N GLY A 2 33.35 -1.78 -29.05
CA GLY A 2 33.75 -2.21 -27.70
C GLY A 2 34.84 -3.26 -27.80
N LYS A 3 36.04 -2.98 -27.25
CA LYS A 3 37.18 -3.90 -27.25
C LYS A 3 36.89 -5.13 -26.39
N THR A 4 37.01 -6.32 -26.97
CA THR A 4 37.12 -7.59 -26.23
C THR A 4 38.36 -7.56 -25.34
N ARG A 5 38.18 -7.87 -24.06
CA ARG A 5 39.26 -8.08 -23.09
C ARG A 5 40.09 -9.29 -23.56
N LYS A 6 41.28 -9.06 -24.10
CA LYS A 6 42.25 -10.13 -24.39
C LYS A 6 42.53 -10.88 -23.09
N VAL A 7 42.38 -12.20 -23.12
CA VAL A 7 42.68 -13.09 -22.01
C VAL A 7 44.18 -13.01 -21.72
N ASP A 8 44.52 -12.65 -20.49
CA ASP A 8 45.89 -12.69 -19.98
C ASP A 8 46.24 -14.16 -19.64
N PRO A 9 47.18 -14.79 -20.34
CA PRO A 9 47.53 -16.20 -20.13
C PRO A 9 48.19 -16.48 -18.76
N PHE A 10 48.44 -15.46 -17.94
CA PHE A 10 49.05 -15.59 -16.61
C PHE A 10 48.05 -15.51 -15.44
N THR A 11 46.75 -15.39 -15.71
CA THR A 11 45.73 -15.42 -14.65
C THR A 11 45.33 -16.85 -14.28
N HIS A 12 45.61 -17.25 -13.04
CA HIS A 12 45.25 -18.58 -12.52
C HIS A 12 43.73 -18.68 -12.31
N GLU A 13 43.07 -19.46 -13.16
CA GLU A 13 41.63 -19.72 -13.10
C GLU A 13 41.32 -20.88 -12.16
N THR A 14 40.35 -20.69 -11.25
CA THR A 14 39.95 -21.75 -10.33
C THR A 14 39.14 -22.85 -11.04
N PRO A 15 39.13 -24.11 -10.54
CA PRO A 15 38.35 -25.20 -11.14
C PRO A 15 36.85 -24.90 -11.29
N ARG A 16 36.30 -24.06 -10.39
CA ARG A 16 34.89 -23.65 -10.39
C ARG A 16 34.60 -22.64 -11.51
N GLU A 17 35.52 -21.72 -11.77
CA GLU A 17 35.43 -20.75 -12.87
C GLU A 17 35.57 -21.46 -14.23
N LYS A 18 36.52 -22.40 -14.34
CA LYS A 18 36.70 -23.21 -15.55
C LYS A 18 35.43 -24.01 -15.88
N LYS A 19 34.78 -24.62 -14.88
CA LYS A 19 33.52 -25.36 -15.04
C LYS A 19 32.35 -24.45 -15.44
N SER A 20 32.27 -23.24 -14.87
CA SER A 20 31.26 -22.24 -15.23
C SER A 20 31.44 -21.74 -16.67
N ARG A 21 32.68 -21.43 -17.06
CA ARG A 21 32.99 -20.99 -18.43
C ARG A 21 32.69 -22.07 -19.46
N SER A 22 33.08 -23.32 -19.21
CA SER A 22 32.75 -24.44 -20.09
C SER A 22 31.24 -24.66 -20.21
N LYS A 23 30.47 -24.50 -19.12
CA LYS A 23 29.01 -24.62 -19.13
C LYS A 23 28.33 -23.56 -20.00
N HIS A 24 28.93 -22.38 -20.15
CA HIS A 24 28.35 -21.26 -20.87
C HIS A 24 29.01 -20.97 -22.23
N ALA A 25 30.09 -21.68 -22.58
CA ALA A 25 30.86 -21.44 -23.80
C ALA A 25 30.01 -21.57 -25.07
N ALA A 26 29.22 -22.65 -25.21
CA ALA A 26 28.39 -22.87 -26.40
C ALA A 26 27.32 -21.78 -26.58
N ARG A 27 26.67 -21.37 -25.47
CA ARG A 27 25.67 -20.30 -25.49
C ARG A 27 26.30 -18.95 -25.86
N ASN A 28 27.46 -18.64 -25.28
CA ASN A 28 28.15 -17.37 -25.56
C ASN A 28 28.63 -17.32 -27.02
N LEU A 29 29.09 -18.45 -27.59
CA LEU A 29 29.49 -18.55 -28.99
C LEU A 29 28.29 -18.34 -29.93
N ALA A 30 27.15 -18.95 -29.61
CA ALA A 30 25.91 -18.75 -30.36
C ALA A 30 25.38 -17.30 -30.28
N SER A 31 25.43 -16.68 -29.09
CA SER A 31 25.05 -15.27 -28.94
C SER A 31 26.00 -14.33 -29.67
N GLN A 32 27.30 -14.65 -29.72
CA GLN A 32 28.28 -13.86 -30.44
C GLN A 32 28.11 -13.99 -31.96
N ALA A 33 27.90 -15.20 -32.49
CA ALA A 33 27.59 -15.41 -33.90
C ALA A 33 26.28 -14.71 -34.32
N THR A 34 25.27 -14.71 -33.43
CA THR A 34 24.01 -13.99 -33.65
C THR A 34 24.25 -12.47 -33.69
N LEU A 35 25.06 -11.94 -32.76
CA LEU A 35 25.41 -10.52 -32.71
C LEU A 35 26.20 -10.09 -33.95
N GLU A 36 27.15 -10.91 -34.40
CA GLU A 36 27.92 -10.66 -35.63
C GLU A 36 27.00 -10.66 -36.86
N SER A 37 26.07 -11.62 -36.95
CA SER A 37 25.07 -11.67 -38.03
C SER A 37 24.03 -10.54 -38.00
N LEU A 38 23.80 -9.93 -36.82
CA LEU A 38 22.94 -8.75 -36.70
C LEU A 38 23.69 -7.48 -37.11
N LEU A 39 25.00 -7.42 -36.84
CA LEU A 39 25.85 -6.29 -37.20
C LEU A 39 26.19 -6.27 -38.70
N ASP A 40 26.33 -7.44 -39.33
CA ASP A 40 26.54 -7.56 -40.77
C ASP A 40 25.22 -7.56 -41.58
N GLY A 41 24.07 -7.54 -40.89
CA GLY A 41 22.74 -7.49 -41.48
C GLY A 41 22.29 -8.80 -42.14
N THR A 42 23.00 -9.91 -41.93
CA THR A 42 22.70 -11.22 -42.52
C THR A 42 21.82 -12.12 -41.66
N TYR A 43 21.44 -11.67 -40.45
CA TYR A 43 20.61 -12.43 -39.54
C TYR A 43 19.23 -12.75 -40.13
N GLN A 44 18.93 -14.04 -40.26
CA GLN A 44 17.63 -14.56 -40.69
C GLN A 44 17.01 -15.32 -39.52
N PRO A 45 15.81 -14.93 -39.03
CA PRO A 45 15.15 -15.66 -37.95
C PRO A 45 14.71 -17.06 -38.45
N PRO A 46 14.72 -18.09 -37.58
CA PRO A 46 14.34 -19.45 -37.97
C PRO A 46 12.89 -19.50 -38.47
N ARG A 47 12.62 -20.28 -39.53
CA ARG A 47 11.25 -20.51 -40.05
C ARG A 47 10.61 -21.72 -39.38
N ILE A 48 9.33 -21.67 -39.05
CA ILE A 48 8.58 -22.77 -38.41
C ILE A 48 7.49 -23.28 -39.38
N GLY A 49 7.32 -24.61 -39.46
CA GLY A 49 6.43 -25.30 -40.40
C GLY A 49 5.12 -25.81 -39.77
N ASN A 50 4.05 -25.90 -40.58
CA ASN A 50 2.73 -26.42 -40.19
C ASN A 50 2.61 -27.95 -40.42
N HIS A 51 2.01 -28.69 -39.47
CA HIS A 51 1.62 -30.11 -39.61
C HIS A 51 0.08 -30.29 -39.81
N PRO A 52 -0.39 -31.45 -40.34
CA PRO A 52 -1.58 -31.58 -41.21
C PRO A 52 -2.92 -31.84 -40.50
N GLN A 53 -4.05 -31.45 -41.14
CA GLN A 53 -5.40 -31.91 -40.77
C GLN A 53 -5.68 -33.36 -41.23
N PRO A 54 -6.42 -34.19 -40.47
CA PRO A 54 -6.91 -35.47 -40.94
C PRO A 54 -8.22 -35.31 -41.72
N THR A 55 -8.30 -35.99 -42.87
CA THR A 55 -9.53 -36.22 -43.64
C THR A 55 -10.27 -37.45 -43.11
N THR A 56 -11.60 -37.46 -43.09
CA THR A 56 -12.46 -38.44 -43.81
C THR A 56 -13.98 -38.29 -43.53
N SER A 57 -14.72 -38.26 -44.65
CA SER A 57 -16.05 -38.86 -44.95
C SER A 57 -17.35 -38.49 -44.20
N ASN A 58 -18.25 -37.86 -44.97
CA ASN A 58 -19.71 -38.05 -45.12
C ASN A 58 -20.49 -38.96 -44.14
N ARG A 59 -21.53 -38.42 -43.48
CA ARG A 59 -22.96 -38.76 -43.73
C ARG A 59 -23.98 -38.00 -42.84
N GLU A 60 -25.00 -37.46 -43.50
CA GLU A 60 -26.45 -37.42 -43.20
C GLU A 60 -27.03 -37.00 -41.81
N TYR A 61 -27.88 -35.96 -41.90
CA TYR A 61 -29.08 -35.59 -41.13
C TYR A 61 -29.73 -36.64 -40.19
N ARG A 62 -29.92 -36.27 -38.90
CA ARG A 62 -31.23 -36.09 -38.21
C ARG A 62 -31.07 -35.94 -36.67
N GLY A 63 -31.76 -34.93 -36.11
CA GLY A 63 -32.72 -35.03 -35.00
C GLY A 63 -32.30 -35.53 -33.61
N ASP A 64 -32.58 -34.65 -32.63
CA ASP A 64 -33.13 -34.89 -31.28
C ASP A 64 -32.24 -35.08 -30.03
N THR A 65 -32.50 -34.15 -29.11
CA THR A 65 -32.69 -34.22 -27.64
C THR A 65 -31.62 -34.76 -26.68
N ASP A 66 -31.37 -33.87 -25.71
CA ASP A 66 -31.31 -34.09 -24.25
C ASP A 66 -30.07 -34.68 -23.54
N GLN A 67 -29.72 -33.90 -22.52
CA GLN A 67 -29.35 -34.28 -21.15
C GLN A 67 -27.97 -34.89 -20.86
N ASP A 68 -27.22 -34.03 -20.17
CA ASP A 68 -26.71 -34.25 -18.81
C ASP A 68 -25.37 -34.96 -18.56
N THR A 69 -24.73 -34.39 -17.53
CA THR A 69 -23.92 -35.02 -16.47
C THR A 69 -22.42 -35.28 -16.67
N TYR A 70 -21.66 -34.37 -16.05
CA TYR A 70 -20.66 -34.59 -14.98
C TYR A 70 -19.39 -35.46 -15.17
N GLN A 71 -18.29 -34.81 -14.75
CA GLN A 71 -17.28 -35.27 -13.77
C GLN A 71 -15.95 -35.94 -14.20
N TYR A 72 -14.88 -35.16 -13.95
CA TYR A 72 -13.69 -35.46 -13.12
C TYR A 72 -12.60 -36.45 -13.59
N GLY A 73 -11.50 -35.86 -14.13
CA GLY A 73 -10.05 -36.09 -13.84
C GLY A 73 -9.42 -37.49 -13.99
N PRO A 74 -8.09 -37.66 -13.80
CA PRO A 74 -7.02 -36.67 -13.65
C PRO A 74 -5.73 -36.98 -14.49
N ASP A 75 -4.75 -36.09 -14.35
CA ASP A 75 -3.29 -36.30 -14.38
C ASP A 75 -2.46 -36.48 -15.67
N GLN A 76 -1.30 -35.79 -15.59
CA GLN A 76 0.02 -36.01 -16.19
C GLN A 76 0.42 -35.25 -17.47
N ASP A 77 1.17 -34.17 -17.19
CA ASP A 77 2.54 -33.90 -17.61
C ASP A 77 2.91 -33.62 -19.09
N GLU A 78 3.85 -32.67 -19.19
CA GLU A 78 4.79 -32.37 -20.28
C GLU A 78 4.42 -31.28 -21.31
N ASP A 79 4.91 -30.07 -21.01
CA ASP A 79 5.37 -29.04 -21.95
C ASP A 79 6.50 -29.64 -22.85
N PRO A 80 6.69 -29.30 -24.15
CA PRO A 80 7.09 -27.93 -24.54
C PRO A 80 6.80 -27.44 -26.00
N GLY A 81 6.73 -26.11 -26.16
CA GLY A 81 7.55 -25.40 -27.18
C GLY A 81 6.96 -24.94 -28.52
N ALA A 82 6.64 -23.63 -28.56
CA ALA A 82 7.05 -22.60 -29.55
C ALA A 82 6.48 -22.49 -31.00
N GLU A 83 5.73 -21.38 -31.19
CA GLU A 83 5.70 -20.34 -32.27
C GLU A 83 5.62 -20.74 -33.76
N PHE A 84 4.84 -20.08 -34.63
CA PHE A 84 5.23 -19.02 -35.62
C PHE A 84 3.96 -18.62 -36.40
N GLN A 85 3.55 -17.35 -36.51
CA GLN A 85 4.01 -16.30 -37.44
C GLN A 85 4.01 -16.72 -38.93
N SER A 86 3.54 -15.96 -39.92
CA SER A 86 2.67 -14.77 -40.04
C SER A 86 2.56 -14.50 -41.56
N ARG A 87 1.44 -13.96 -42.06
CA ARG A 87 1.40 -12.99 -43.17
C ARG A 87 0.01 -12.36 -43.30
N LEU A 88 0.02 -11.03 -43.17
CA LEU A 88 -1.09 -10.07 -43.18
C LEU A 88 -1.60 -9.79 -44.62
N PRO A 89 -2.72 -9.07 -44.75
CA PRO A 89 -2.60 -7.62 -45.01
C PRO A 89 -3.55 -6.69 -44.23
N HIS A 90 -2.93 -5.62 -43.72
CA HIS A 90 -3.30 -4.19 -43.63
C HIS A 90 -4.56 -3.64 -42.88
N ASP A 91 -4.20 -2.73 -41.94
CA ASP A 91 -4.77 -1.43 -41.52
C ASP A 91 -6.13 -1.31 -40.81
N SER A 92 -6.16 -1.01 -39.50
CA SER A 92 -5.79 0.30 -38.90
C SER A 92 -6.28 0.45 -37.44
N GLN A 93 -5.30 0.57 -36.54
CA GLN A 93 -5.22 1.40 -35.32
C GLN A 93 -6.28 1.28 -34.20
N ASN A 94 -5.98 0.39 -33.24
CA ASN A 94 -6.28 0.52 -31.80
C ASN A 94 -5.08 0.00 -30.98
N GLY A 95 -4.88 0.50 -29.76
CA GLY A 95 -3.62 0.41 -29.00
C GLY A 95 -3.25 -0.92 -28.33
N SER A 96 -2.24 -0.84 -27.45
CA SER A 96 -1.73 -1.85 -26.48
C SER A 96 -0.64 -2.81 -27.00
N LEU A 97 0.56 -2.72 -26.37
CA LEU A 97 1.54 -3.80 -26.07
C LEU A 97 3.04 -3.38 -25.96
N LEU A 98 3.37 -2.09 -25.77
CA LEU A 98 4.75 -1.67 -25.48
C LEU A 98 5.11 -1.56 -23.98
N VAL A 99 4.24 -2.00 -23.07
CA VAL A 99 4.41 -1.67 -21.63
C VAL A 99 5.34 -2.63 -20.87
N THR A 100 5.63 -3.83 -21.39
CA THR A 100 6.32 -4.84 -20.56
C THR A 100 7.84 -4.94 -20.80
N ALA A 101 8.41 -4.21 -21.77
CA ALA A 101 9.87 -4.18 -22.03
C ALA A 101 10.53 -2.83 -21.71
N ALA A 102 9.77 -1.79 -21.41
CA ALA A 102 10.32 -0.45 -21.13
C ALA A 102 10.75 -0.24 -19.66
N LEU A 103 10.49 -1.20 -18.78
CA LEU A 103 10.78 -1.09 -17.33
C LEU A 103 12.18 -1.58 -16.91
N SER A 104 13.03 -2.05 -17.83
CA SER A 104 14.40 -2.50 -17.51
C SER A 104 15.51 -1.60 -18.06
N THR A 105 15.20 -0.44 -18.65
CA THR A 105 16.19 0.42 -19.32
C THR A 105 16.31 1.84 -18.75
N TRP A 106 15.73 2.11 -17.58
CA TRP A 106 15.79 3.40 -16.90
C TRP A 106 17.11 3.66 -16.13
N GLY A 107 18.16 2.91 -16.44
CA GLY A 107 19.47 2.99 -15.77
C GLY A 107 20.62 3.53 -16.62
N SER A 108 20.40 4.04 -17.83
CA SER A 108 21.53 4.39 -18.72
C SER A 108 21.33 5.60 -19.63
N ILE A 109 20.47 6.56 -19.25
CA ILE A 109 20.44 7.87 -19.94
C ILE A 109 21.51 8.77 -19.30
N PRO A 110 22.52 9.25 -20.05
CA PRO A 110 23.44 10.28 -19.56
C PRO A 110 22.64 11.58 -19.43
N TRP A 111 22.60 12.16 -18.23
CA TRP A 111 21.79 13.36 -17.93
C TRP A 111 22.36 14.67 -18.49
N ASP A 112 23.38 14.64 -19.33
CA ASP A 112 24.04 15.85 -19.85
C ASP A 112 23.95 15.94 -21.38
N VAL A 113 22.73 16.11 -21.90
CA VAL A 113 22.53 16.57 -23.29
C VAL A 113 22.11 18.05 -23.24
N PRO A 114 22.99 19.00 -23.65
CA PRO A 114 22.62 20.41 -23.74
C PRO A 114 21.50 20.59 -24.77
N SER A 115 20.42 21.28 -24.37
CA SER A 115 19.33 21.68 -25.26
C SER A 115 19.83 22.65 -26.34
N SER A 116 19.54 22.37 -27.61
CA SER A 116 19.79 23.25 -28.75
C SER A 116 18.66 24.28 -28.99
N ILE A 117 17.71 24.40 -28.06
CA ILE A 117 16.66 25.41 -28.12
C ILE A 117 17.18 26.70 -27.48
N ALA A 118 17.28 27.78 -28.27
CA ALA A 118 17.58 29.10 -27.77
C ALA A 118 16.53 29.49 -26.70
N ASN A 119 16.98 29.76 -25.47
CA ASN A 119 16.13 30.25 -24.40
C ASN A 119 15.45 31.55 -24.85
N PRO A 120 14.12 31.71 -24.64
CA PRO A 120 13.46 32.99 -24.88
C PRO A 120 14.11 34.06 -24.03
N SER A 121 14.33 35.25 -24.60
CA SER A 121 14.91 36.39 -23.88
C SER A 121 14.11 36.65 -22.60
N THR A 122 14.78 36.52 -21.47
CA THR A 122 14.24 36.89 -20.16
C THR A 122 13.93 38.38 -20.18
N ASN A 123 12.65 38.72 -19.98
CA ASN A 123 12.21 40.09 -19.76
C ASN A 123 13.10 40.77 -18.69
N PRO A 124 13.63 41.99 -18.93
CA PRO A 124 14.63 42.63 -18.07
C PRO A 124 14.05 43.24 -16.78
N PHE A 125 12.89 42.80 -16.31
CA PHE A 125 12.23 43.35 -15.13
C PHE A 125 11.77 42.26 -14.15
N ASN A 126 12.73 41.53 -13.57
CA ASN A 126 12.51 40.80 -12.32
C ASN A 126 13.06 41.66 -11.17
N PHE A 127 12.21 42.50 -10.58
CA PHE A 127 12.56 43.40 -9.46
C PHE A 127 12.81 42.69 -8.11
N LEU A 128 12.80 41.35 -8.07
CA LEU A 128 13.01 40.58 -6.84
C LEU A 128 14.00 39.44 -7.09
N ASN A 129 14.90 39.23 -6.13
CA ASN A 129 15.80 38.08 -6.11
C ASN A 129 14.97 36.77 -6.30
N PRO A 130 15.34 35.89 -7.25
CA PRO A 130 14.66 34.61 -7.48
C PRO A 130 14.47 33.76 -6.22
N GLU A 131 15.44 33.79 -5.30
CA GLU A 131 15.37 33.08 -4.01
C GLU A 131 14.29 33.66 -3.10
N ILE A 132 14.19 34.99 -3.02
CA ILE A 132 13.14 35.68 -2.26
C ILE A 132 11.77 35.37 -2.87
N THR A 133 11.66 35.38 -4.20
CA THR A 133 10.41 35.04 -4.90
C THR A 133 10.01 33.58 -4.65
N ALA A 134 10.97 32.65 -4.65
CA ALA A 134 10.72 31.25 -4.33
C ALA A 134 10.28 31.06 -2.88
N ALA A 135 10.94 31.73 -1.93
CA ALA A 135 10.62 31.69 -0.51
C ALA A 135 9.22 32.26 -0.21
N VAL A 136 8.85 33.39 -0.83
CA VAL A 136 7.50 33.98 -0.71
C VAL A 136 6.45 33.01 -1.27
N ARG A 137 6.68 32.43 -2.45
CA ARG A 137 5.76 31.45 -3.05
C ARG A 137 5.60 30.20 -2.17
N ASP A 138 6.67 29.74 -1.54
CA ASP A 138 6.59 28.59 -0.64
C ASP A 138 5.82 28.93 0.64
N ARG A 139 6.10 30.10 1.24
CA ARG A 139 5.35 30.62 2.39
C ARG A 139 3.85 30.74 2.10
N ASP A 140 3.47 31.34 0.97
CA ASP A 140 2.07 31.55 0.59
C ASP A 140 1.35 30.21 0.34
N ARG A 141 2.05 29.26 -0.28
CA ARG A 141 1.56 27.90 -0.49
C ARG A 141 1.35 27.20 0.86
N ASN A 142 2.33 27.27 1.75
CA ASN A 142 2.27 26.66 3.07
C ASN A 142 1.11 27.23 3.89
N ALA A 143 0.94 28.56 3.89
CA ALA A 143 -0.20 29.22 4.53
C ALA A 143 -1.54 28.77 3.93
N SER A 144 -1.59 28.54 2.62
CA SER A 144 -2.81 28.06 1.95
C SER A 144 -3.15 26.62 2.30
N HIS A 145 -2.16 25.73 2.43
CA HIS A 145 -2.36 24.35 2.90
C HIS A 145 -2.86 24.32 4.35
N HIS A 146 -2.24 25.09 5.27
CA HIS A 146 -2.69 25.19 6.66
C HIS A 146 -4.13 25.70 6.76
N ARG A 147 -4.45 26.81 6.06
CA ARG A 147 -5.83 27.33 6.03
C ARG A 147 -6.84 26.30 5.52
N LYS A 148 -6.47 25.53 4.49
CA LYS A 148 -7.33 24.47 3.97
C LYS A 148 -7.56 23.37 5.00
N ALA A 149 -6.50 22.91 5.68
CA ALA A 149 -6.57 21.90 6.73
C ALA A 149 -7.44 22.37 7.91
N ASP A 150 -7.22 23.58 8.41
CA ASP A 150 -8.02 24.18 9.48
C ASP A 150 -9.50 24.28 9.12
N ASN A 151 -9.79 24.66 7.86
CA ASN A 151 -11.16 24.74 7.37
C ASN A 151 -11.81 23.36 7.32
N TRP A 152 -11.09 22.32 6.89
CA TRP A 152 -11.57 20.94 6.93
C TRP A 152 -11.83 20.48 8.37
N GLN A 153 -10.91 20.73 9.30
CA GLN A 153 -11.06 20.34 10.71
C GLN A 153 -12.29 21.00 11.37
N LYS A 154 -12.58 22.27 11.06
CA LYS A 154 -13.78 22.95 11.55
C LYS A 154 -15.06 22.44 10.88
N LEU A 155 -14.97 22.14 9.59
CA LEU A 155 -16.11 21.72 8.79
C LEU A 155 -16.53 20.28 9.10
N ILE A 156 -15.57 19.37 9.34
CA ILE A 156 -15.85 17.96 9.52
C ILE A 156 -16.78 17.71 10.73
N LEU A 157 -16.62 18.50 11.79
CA LEU A 157 -17.49 18.51 12.97
C LEU A 157 -18.95 18.88 12.65
N LYS A 158 -19.19 19.60 11.55
CA LYS A 158 -20.54 19.94 11.06
C LYS A 158 -21.06 18.91 10.06
N LEU A 159 -20.16 18.34 9.24
CA LEU A 159 -20.52 17.28 8.28
C LEU A 159 -20.92 16.00 9.00
N PHE A 160 -20.22 15.60 10.06
CA PHE A 160 -20.40 14.30 10.70
C PHE A 160 -21.81 14.06 11.27
N PRO A 161 -22.45 14.98 12.03
CA PRO A 161 -23.82 14.78 12.50
C PRO A 161 -24.84 14.67 11.34
N VAL A 162 -24.62 15.44 10.27
CA VAL A 162 -25.46 15.42 9.07
C VAL A 162 -25.28 14.11 8.31
N TYR A 163 -24.03 13.65 8.16
CA TYR A 163 -23.69 12.34 7.60
C TYR A 163 -24.39 11.22 8.37
N MET A 164 -24.33 11.21 9.69
CA MET A 164 -24.98 10.17 10.52
C MET A 164 -26.50 10.18 10.36
N TRP A 165 -27.12 11.36 10.36
CA TRP A 165 -28.57 11.47 10.15
C TRP A 165 -28.98 10.96 8.76
N LEU A 166 -28.27 11.37 7.71
CA LEU A 166 -28.54 10.94 6.34
C LEU A 166 -28.30 9.45 6.17
N LYS A 167 -27.22 8.91 6.73
CA LYS A 167 -26.91 7.48 6.72
C LYS A 167 -28.08 6.64 7.26
N VAL A 168 -28.74 7.09 8.32
CA VAL A 168 -29.95 6.40 8.82
C VAL A 168 -31.13 6.58 7.86
N LYS A 169 -31.36 7.80 7.35
CA LYS A 169 -32.53 8.12 6.51
C LYS A 169 -32.51 7.55 5.11
N THR A 170 -31.33 7.33 4.54
CA THR A 170 -31.13 6.80 3.20
C THR A 170 -30.70 5.34 3.21
N GLN A 171 -30.73 4.67 4.37
CA GLN A 171 -30.19 3.32 4.58
C GLN A 171 -28.76 3.20 4.04
N ASN A 172 -27.89 4.11 4.46
CA ASN A 172 -26.51 4.25 3.97
C ASN A 172 -26.45 4.48 2.45
N TRP A 173 -27.31 5.36 1.95
CA TRP A 173 -27.45 5.70 0.53
C TRP A 173 -27.77 4.52 -0.39
N THR A 174 -28.45 3.49 0.14
CA THR A 174 -28.95 2.35 -0.65
C THR A 174 -30.44 2.47 -1.00
N ALA A 175 -31.19 3.32 -0.29
CA ALA A 175 -32.60 3.55 -0.56
C ALA A 175 -32.82 4.45 -1.80
N THR A 176 -34.04 4.42 -2.35
CA THR A 176 -34.45 5.20 -3.53
C THR A 176 -34.41 6.72 -3.29
N ASN A 177 -34.56 7.16 -2.04
CA ASN A 177 -34.47 8.56 -1.61
C ASN A 177 -33.02 9.06 -1.41
N SER A 178 -32.00 8.29 -1.83
CA SER A 178 -30.59 8.63 -1.61
C SER A 178 -30.12 9.92 -2.28
N GLN A 179 -30.87 10.40 -3.28
CA GLN A 179 -30.62 11.63 -4.04
C GLN A 179 -31.65 12.74 -3.75
N ASP A 180 -32.60 12.49 -2.84
CA ASP A 180 -33.57 13.51 -2.46
C ASP A 180 -32.89 14.66 -1.71
N SER A 181 -33.46 15.86 -1.85
CA SER A 181 -32.95 17.02 -1.12
C SER A 181 -33.43 17.01 0.33
N PHE A 182 -32.51 16.88 1.27
CA PHE A 182 -32.76 17.04 2.70
C PHE A 182 -32.34 18.41 3.24
N SER A 183 -32.00 19.37 2.35
CA SER A 183 -31.56 20.72 2.75
C SER A 183 -32.53 21.41 3.71
N ALA A 184 -33.84 21.24 3.50
CA ALA A 184 -34.88 21.83 4.34
C ALA A 184 -34.80 21.36 5.80
N LYS A 185 -34.28 20.15 6.08
CA LYS A 185 -34.10 19.65 7.44
C LYS A 185 -33.07 20.43 8.24
N PHE A 186 -32.05 20.96 7.56
CA PHE A 186 -30.93 21.67 8.16
C PHE A 186 -31.06 23.19 8.05
N CYS A 187 -31.99 23.66 7.21
CA CYS A 187 -32.26 25.08 6.98
C CYS A 187 -33.29 25.62 7.96
N LYS A 188 -32.98 26.76 8.58
CA LYS A 188 -33.91 27.47 9.49
C LYS A 188 -34.53 28.72 8.84
N CYS A 189 -34.22 28.97 7.58
CA CYS A 189 -34.68 30.16 6.88
C CYS A 189 -36.07 29.97 6.27
N LYS A 190 -36.84 31.06 6.20
CA LYS A 190 -38.05 31.14 5.37
C LYS A 190 -37.68 31.20 3.88
N GLU A 191 -38.63 30.94 2.99
CA GLU A 191 -38.43 30.86 1.53
C GLU A 191 -37.77 32.12 0.92
N ASN A 192 -37.93 33.29 1.55
CA ASN A 192 -37.42 34.58 1.05
C ASN A 192 -35.98 34.90 1.49
N ALA A 193 -35.26 33.94 2.10
CA ALA A 193 -33.92 34.19 2.60
C ALA A 193 -32.88 34.35 1.47
N PRO A 194 -31.81 35.12 1.70
CA PRO A 194 -30.79 35.36 0.68
C PRO A 194 -30.08 34.05 0.32
N TYR A 195 -30.17 33.69 -0.97
CA TYR A 195 -29.47 32.56 -1.56
C TYR A 195 -28.27 33.02 -2.39
N VAL A 196 -27.29 32.14 -2.51
CA VAL A 196 -26.16 32.28 -3.42
C VAL A 196 -26.25 31.14 -4.41
N LYS A 197 -26.19 31.45 -5.70
CA LYS A 197 -26.10 30.42 -6.73
C LYS A 197 -24.67 30.26 -7.21
N GLN A 198 -24.25 29.02 -7.44
CA GLN A 198 -22.91 28.71 -7.90
C GLN A 198 -22.94 27.45 -8.79
N TRP A 199 -22.13 27.45 -9.84
CA TRP A 199 -21.90 26.25 -10.64
C TRP A 199 -21.12 25.20 -9.84
N ILE A 200 -21.64 23.97 -9.82
CA ILE A 200 -21.05 22.80 -9.17
C ILE A 200 -21.07 21.63 -10.15
N ASP A 201 -19.95 20.93 -10.25
CA ASP A 201 -19.85 19.67 -10.98
C ASP A 201 -20.19 18.52 -10.04
N LEU A 202 -21.30 17.83 -10.30
CA LEU A 202 -21.71 16.65 -9.57
C LEU A 202 -21.34 15.41 -10.34
N VAL A 203 -20.57 14.53 -9.70
CA VAL A 203 -20.14 13.26 -10.28
C VAL A 203 -20.75 12.13 -9.47
N ASP A 204 -21.38 11.22 -10.18
CA ASP A 204 -22.03 10.07 -9.62
C ASP A 204 -21.58 8.78 -10.32
N LEU A 205 -21.93 7.62 -9.76
CA LEU A 205 -21.67 6.31 -10.35
C LEU A 205 -22.31 6.13 -11.72
N THR A 206 -23.50 6.71 -11.97
CA THR A 206 -24.27 6.51 -13.20
C THR A 206 -24.15 7.64 -14.21
N GLY A 207 -23.43 8.72 -13.88
CA GLY A 207 -23.29 9.88 -14.75
C GLY A 207 -22.72 11.10 -14.03
N GLN A 208 -22.64 12.21 -14.75
CA GLN A 208 -22.15 13.48 -14.23
C GLN A 208 -22.94 14.65 -14.79
N GLN A 209 -23.00 15.76 -14.03
CA GLN A 209 -23.70 16.96 -14.43
C GLN A 209 -23.12 18.23 -13.79
N ARG A 210 -23.03 19.32 -14.55
CA ARG A 210 -22.76 20.67 -14.08
C ARG A 210 -24.09 21.37 -13.82
N ILE A 211 -24.35 21.69 -12.56
CA ILE A 211 -25.60 22.33 -12.15
C ILE A 211 -25.38 23.67 -11.47
N HIS A 212 -26.38 24.55 -11.59
CA HIS A 212 -26.39 25.83 -10.88
C HIS A 212 -27.03 25.66 -9.49
N PHE A 213 -26.22 25.19 -8.55
CA PHE A 213 -26.67 24.85 -7.20
C PHE A 213 -27.04 26.12 -6.41
N THR A 214 -28.17 26.08 -5.71
CA THR A 214 -28.65 27.19 -4.87
C THR A 214 -28.34 26.91 -3.40
N PHE A 215 -27.51 27.76 -2.80
CA PHE A 215 -27.10 27.66 -1.41
C PHE A 215 -27.82 28.69 -0.55
N CYS A 216 -28.41 28.25 0.55
CA CYS A 216 -28.86 29.14 1.60
C CYS A 216 -27.64 29.63 2.42
N LYS A 217 -27.58 30.92 2.75
CA LYS A 217 -26.46 31.47 3.54
C LYS A 217 -26.42 31.00 5.00
N CYS A 218 -27.50 30.41 5.54
CA CYS A 218 -27.54 29.97 6.94
C CYS A 218 -26.81 28.65 7.22
N ILE A 219 -26.48 27.86 6.19
CA ILE A 219 -25.79 26.57 6.30
C ILE A 219 -24.49 26.63 5.49
N PRO A 220 -23.38 26.02 5.95
CA PRO A 220 -22.18 25.87 5.12
C PRO A 220 -22.48 25.16 3.79
N ARG A 221 -21.93 25.65 2.66
CA ARG A 221 -22.13 25.05 1.32
C ARG A 221 -21.83 23.55 1.27
N PRO A 222 -20.70 23.06 1.84
CA PRO A 222 -20.43 21.63 2.00
C PRO A 222 -21.54 20.77 2.61
N VAL A 223 -22.18 21.27 3.66
CA VAL A 223 -23.24 20.55 4.38
C VAL A 223 -24.50 20.46 3.52
N GLN A 224 -24.78 21.51 2.75
CA GLN A 224 -25.90 21.51 1.80
C GLN A 224 -25.68 20.52 0.65
N LEU A 225 -24.46 20.41 0.12
CA LEU A 225 -24.14 19.37 -0.86
C LEU A 225 -24.35 17.97 -0.29
N LEU A 226 -23.87 17.72 0.94
CA LEU A 226 -24.06 16.44 1.61
C LEU A 226 -25.54 16.11 1.82
N ALA A 227 -26.35 17.10 2.18
CA ALA A 227 -27.80 16.97 2.32
C ALA A 227 -28.53 16.63 1.00
N ASN A 228 -27.85 16.69 -0.14
CA ASN A 228 -28.37 16.27 -1.45
C ASN A 228 -27.66 15.00 -1.97
N GLY A 229 -26.94 14.28 -1.11
CA GLY A 229 -26.30 13.01 -1.47
C GLY A 229 -24.86 13.12 -2.00
N PHE A 230 -24.23 14.30 -1.97
CA PHE A 230 -22.90 14.54 -2.52
C PHE A 230 -21.91 15.06 -1.48
N LEU A 231 -20.74 14.44 -1.36
CA LEU A 231 -19.67 14.95 -0.52
C LEU A 231 -18.83 15.98 -1.31
N PRO A 232 -18.49 17.13 -0.71
CA PRO A 232 -17.80 18.22 -1.41
C PRO A 232 -16.29 17.98 -1.55
N SER A 233 -15.70 18.52 -2.62
CA SER A 233 -14.26 18.46 -2.86
C SER A 233 -13.43 19.54 -2.16
N SER A 234 -14.06 20.53 -1.52
CA SER A 234 -13.36 21.60 -0.80
C SER A 234 -14.18 22.10 0.40
N PRO A 235 -13.53 22.68 1.43
CA PRO A 235 -14.19 23.00 2.69
C PRO A 235 -14.95 24.33 2.73
N SER A 236 -14.78 25.20 1.72
CA SER A 236 -15.36 26.56 1.74
C SER A 236 -16.23 26.81 0.51
N GLU A 237 -15.60 26.76 -0.66
CA GLU A 237 -16.25 27.01 -1.95
C GLU A 237 -16.08 25.77 -2.84
N PRO A 238 -16.87 24.71 -2.61
CA PRO A 238 -16.78 23.50 -3.41
C PRO A 238 -17.09 23.83 -4.86
N THR A 239 -16.34 23.24 -5.78
CA THR A 239 -16.59 23.34 -7.24
C THR A 239 -16.93 21.99 -7.84
N ALA A 240 -16.82 20.92 -7.05
CA ALA A 240 -17.24 19.59 -7.40
C ALA A 240 -17.80 18.88 -6.15
N GLY A 241 -18.72 17.95 -6.37
CA GLY A 241 -19.23 17.03 -5.37
C GLY A 241 -19.32 15.63 -5.94
N PHE A 242 -19.01 14.62 -5.12
CA PHE A 242 -19.06 13.22 -5.52
C PHE A 242 -20.12 12.51 -4.70
N SER A 243 -20.95 11.71 -5.37
CA SER A 243 -22.05 11.07 -4.68
C SER A 243 -21.54 10.08 -3.62
N MET A 244 -22.31 9.94 -2.55
CA MET A 244 -21.98 9.00 -1.47
C MET A 244 -21.91 7.55 -1.97
N ARG A 245 -22.72 7.18 -2.97
CA ARG A 245 -22.67 5.85 -3.60
C ARG A 245 -21.40 5.62 -4.43
N LEU A 246 -20.92 6.62 -5.16
CA LEU A 246 -19.63 6.54 -5.87
C LEU A 246 -18.47 6.39 -4.89
N LEU A 247 -18.48 7.14 -3.79
CA LEU A 247 -17.45 7.05 -2.75
C LEU A 247 -17.47 5.68 -2.04
N ALA A 248 -18.65 5.15 -1.75
CA ALA A 248 -18.81 3.81 -1.20
C ALA A 248 -18.27 2.74 -2.18
N TYR A 249 -18.63 2.83 -3.46
CA TYR A 249 -18.11 1.94 -4.50
C TYR A 249 -16.58 1.99 -4.59
N HIS A 250 -16.01 3.20 -4.67
CA HIS A 250 -14.56 3.38 -4.64
C HIS A 250 -13.92 2.73 -3.41
N ASN A 251 -14.52 2.91 -2.23
CA ASN A 251 -14.01 2.31 -1.00
C ASN A 251 -13.99 0.78 -1.05
N HIS A 252 -15.01 0.14 -1.62
CA HIS A 252 -14.98 -1.32 -1.84
C HIS A 252 -13.97 -1.74 -2.90
N ALA A 253 -13.92 -1.03 -4.04
CA ALA A 253 -12.95 -1.30 -5.10
C ALA A 253 -11.50 -1.14 -4.62
N TRP A 254 -11.24 -0.19 -3.72
CA TRP A 254 -9.94 -0.03 -3.09
C TRP A 254 -9.55 -1.26 -2.26
N HIS A 255 -10.45 -1.73 -1.39
CA HIS A 255 -10.17 -2.87 -0.51
C HIS A 255 -10.03 -4.21 -1.24
N HIS A 256 -10.75 -4.42 -2.34
CA HIS A 256 -10.80 -5.72 -3.01
C HIS A 256 -9.99 -5.78 -4.31
N SER A 257 -9.64 -4.64 -4.90
CA SER A 257 -9.01 -4.58 -6.22
C SER A 257 -7.83 -3.63 -6.29
N ASN A 258 -7.41 -3.02 -5.18
CA ASN A 258 -6.25 -2.12 -5.12
C ASN A 258 -6.32 -1.00 -6.17
N VAL A 259 -7.53 -0.48 -6.44
CA VAL A 259 -7.73 0.49 -7.54
C VAL A 259 -6.93 1.77 -7.29
N ARG A 260 -6.02 2.09 -8.21
CA ARG A 260 -5.22 3.32 -8.09
C ARG A 260 -6.07 4.54 -8.43
N MET A 261 -5.80 5.67 -7.76
CA MET A 261 -6.58 6.90 -7.90
C MET A 261 -6.66 7.42 -9.34
N THR A 262 -5.52 7.48 -10.05
CA THR A 262 -5.47 8.00 -11.42
C THR A 262 -6.30 7.15 -12.40
N PRO A 263 -6.09 5.83 -12.53
CA PRO A 263 -6.90 5.03 -13.45
C PRO A 263 -8.37 4.95 -13.03
N PHE A 264 -8.69 4.95 -11.73
CA PHE A 264 -10.08 4.99 -11.28
C PHE A 264 -10.77 6.29 -11.71
N ALA A 265 -10.13 7.45 -11.49
CA ALA A 265 -10.68 8.75 -11.89
C ALA A 265 -10.87 8.84 -13.41
N ALA A 266 -9.89 8.38 -14.20
CA ALA A 266 -9.99 8.35 -15.66
C ALA A 266 -11.10 7.41 -16.14
N THR A 267 -11.22 6.23 -15.53
CA THR A 267 -12.30 5.27 -15.84
C THR A 267 -13.66 5.89 -15.57
N GLN A 268 -13.84 6.52 -14.40
CA GLN A 268 -15.09 7.17 -14.05
C GLN A 268 -15.43 8.31 -14.99
N GLN A 269 -14.44 9.10 -15.41
CA GLN A 269 -14.62 10.18 -16.37
C GLN A 269 -15.13 9.66 -17.71
N VAL A 270 -14.41 8.73 -18.33
CA VAL A 270 -14.78 8.17 -19.66
C VAL A 270 -16.14 7.49 -19.59
N PHE A 271 -16.37 6.67 -18.56
CA PHE A 271 -17.65 5.97 -18.37
C PHE A 271 -18.85 6.91 -18.24
N ASN A 272 -18.67 8.05 -17.56
CA ASN A 272 -19.72 9.05 -17.38
C ASN A 272 -19.93 9.91 -18.64
N GLU A 273 -18.86 10.23 -19.38
CA GLU A 273 -18.94 11.01 -20.63
C GLU A 273 -19.74 10.27 -21.73
N GLU A 274 -19.76 8.93 -21.72
CA GLU A 274 -20.63 8.13 -22.61
C GLU A 274 -22.13 8.24 -22.28
N ARG A 275 -22.46 8.55 -21.02
CA ARG A 275 -23.81 8.43 -20.46
C ARG A 275 -24.47 9.77 -20.18
N SER A 276 -23.68 10.83 -20.11
CA SER A 276 -24.11 12.14 -19.63
C SER A 276 -23.23 13.23 -20.25
N GLU A 277 -23.25 14.44 -19.72
CA GLU A 277 -22.48 15.53 -20.32
C GLU A 277 -20.98 15.44 -20.04
N THR A 278 -20.18 16.01 -20.93
CA THR A 278 -18.77 16.26 -20.64
C THR A 278 -18.63 17.46 -19.70
N LEU A 279 -18.05 17.24 -18.53
CA LEU A 279 -17.70 18.32 -17.63
C LEU A 279 -16.47 19.05 -18.14
N TRP A 280 -16.66 20.08 -18.97
CA TRP A 280 -15.56 20.82 -19.58
C TRP A 280 -14.73 21.62 -18.57
N ASN A 281 -13.43 21.71 -18.84
CA ASN A 281 -12.54 22.68 -18.19
C ASN A 281 -12.97 24.13 -18.51
N ARG A 282 -12.39 25.13 -17.82
CA ARG A 282 -12.79 26.55 -18.00
C ARG A 282 -12.59 27.06 -19.43
N GLY A 283 -11.60 26.54 -20.15
CA GLY A 283 -11.31 26.92 -21.53
C GLY A 283 -12.09 26.12 -22.59
N GLN A 284 -12.93 25.16 -22.16
CA GLN A 284 -13.65 24.23 -23.03
C GLN A 284 -12.76 23.46 -24.02
N THR A 285 -11.51 23.19 -23.64
CA THR A 285 -10.55 22.49 -24.51
C THR A 285 -10.49 20.99 -24.28
N ALA A 286 -10.84 20.54 -23.07
CA ALA A 286 -10.84 19.14 -22.66
C ALA A 286 -11.78 18.92 -21.48
N GLY A 287 -12.10 17.65 -21.21
CA GLY A 287 -12.74 17.24 -19.96
C GLY A 287 -11.95 17.72 -18.75
N ARG A 288 -12.65 18.16 -17.71
CA ARG A 288 -12.07 18.70 -16.49
C ARG A 288 -11.38 17.57 -15.71
N ASP A 289 -10.10 17.76 -15.40
CA ASP A 289 -9.41 16.86 -14.46
C ASP A 289 -10.00 17.03 -13.05
N LEU A 290 -10.74 16.00 -12.63
CA LEU A 290 -11.36 15.91 -11.31
C LEU A 290 -10.61 14.98 -10.35
N ARG A 291 -9.45 14.44 -10.74
CA ARG A 291 -8.67 13.49 -9.92
C ARG A 291 -8.36 14.05 -8.53
N ASN A 292 -7.86 15.28 -8.47
CA ASN A 292 -7.54 15.93 -7.18
C ASN A 292 -8.79 16.21 -6.36
N CYS A 293 -9.91 16.58 -7.02
CA CYS A 293 -11.18 16.78 -6.35
C CYS A 293 -11.69 15.47 -5.73
N LEU A 294 -11.61 14.37 -6.48
CA LEU A 294 -12.02 13.05 -6.03
C LEU A 294 -11.14 12.55 -4.88
N ALA A 295 -9.81 12.67 -5.01
CA ALA A 295 -8.86 12.26 -3.98
C ALA A 295 -9.13 12.96 -2.64
N GLU A 296 -9.31 14.28 -2.66
CA GLU A 296 -9.66 15.06 -1.46
C GLU A 296 -11.00 14.61 -0.85
N THR A 297 -12.00 14.37 -1.70
CA THR A 297 -13.31 13.92 -1.24
C THR A 297 -13.25 12.53 -0.61
N ILE A 298 -12.42 11.62 -1.14
CA ILE A 298 -12.20 10.28 -0.57
C ILE A 298 -11.55 10.37 0.81
N LEU A 299 -10.59 11.28 1.03
CA LEU A 299 -9.99 11.47 2.36
C LEU A 299 -11.02 11.93 3.39
N VAL A 300 -11.91 12.85 2.99
CA VAL A 300 -13.02 13.31 3.85
C VAL A 300 -14.00 12.17 4.11
N TYR A 301 -14.33 11.37 3.10
CA TYR A 301 -15.21 10.21 3.23
C TYR A 301 -14.65 9.16 4.20
N ARG A 302 -13.36 8.84 4.09
CA ARG A 302 -12.65 7.94 5.01
C ARG A 302 -12.66 8.49 6.43
N SER A 303 -12.42 9.79 6.61
CA SER A 303 -12.52 10.44 7.92
C SER A 303 -13.92 10.29 8.54
N LEU A 304 -14.99 10.39 7.74
CA LEU A 304 -16.37 10.15 8.19
C LEU A 304 -16.62 8.70 8.62
N ILE A 305 -16.02 7.73 7.92
CA ILE A 305 -16.06 6.31 8.30
C ILE A 305 -15.34 6.08 9.62
N ASP A 306 -14.15 6.67 9.79
CA ASP A 306 -13.33 6.56 11.00
C ASP A 306 -14.08 7.16 12.20
N MET A 307 -14.58 8.40 12.10
CA MET A 307 -15.37 9.01 13.17
C MET A 307 -16.64 8.22 13.51
N ASN A 308 -17.29 7.58 12.53
CA ASN A 308 -18.42 6.69 12.80
C ASN A 308 -17.99 5.46 13.62
N THR A 309 -16.83 4.90 13.31
CA THR A 309 -16.24 3.78 14.06
C THR A 309 -15.87 4.22 15.48
N ASP A 310 -15.20 5.36 15.63
CA ASP A 310 -14.81 5.94 16.92
C ASP A 310 -16.03 6.27 17.78
N LEU A 311 -17.09 6.83 17.19
CA LEU A 311 -18.35 7.10 17.89
C LEU A 311 -18.96 5.80 18.43
N VAL A 312 -19.04 4.75 17.61
CA VAL A 312 -19.59 3.46 18.04
C VAL A 312 -18.74 2.87 19.17
N GLN A 313 -17.42 2.86 19.03
CA GLN A 313 -16.51 2.34 20.06
C GLN A 313 -16.60 3.14 21.36
N SER A 314 -16.71 4.47 21.27
CA SER A 314 -16.84 5.35 22.42
C SER A 314 -18.18 5.19 23.13
N VAL A 315 -19.29 5.09 22.39
CA VAL A 315 -20.64 4.91 22.98
C VAL A 315 -20.79 3.55 23.64
N LEU A 316 -20.11 2.53 23.12
CA LEU A 316 -20.07 1.18 23.70
C LEU A 316 -19.00 1.02 24.78
N GLU A 317 -18.25 2.08 25.11
CA GLU A 317 -17.18 2.09 26.11
C GLU A 317 -16.16 0.95 25.91
N MET A 318 -15.80 0.68 24.65
CA MET A 318 -14.96 -0.45 24.31
C MET A 318 -13.53 -0.28 24.82
N SER A 319 -13.02 -1.31 25.52
CA SER A 319 -11.61 -1.41 25.87
C SER A 319 -10.72 -1.63 24.64
N GLU A 320 -9.41 -1.35 24.75
CA GLU A 320 -8.46 -1.61 23.65
C GLU A 320 -8.47 -3.06 23.18
N LEU A 321 -8.64 -4.02 24.11
CA LEU A 321 -8.78 -5.43 23.77
C LEU A 321 -10.04 -5.70 22.93
N GLN A 322 -11.17 -5.08 23.30
CA GLN A 322 -12.42 -5.21 22.55
C GLN A 322 -12.34 -4.55 21.17
N LYS A 323 -11.62 -3.43 21.04
CA LYS A 323 -11.35 -2.78 19.74
C LYS A 323 -10.55 -3.70 18.82
N LEU A 324 -9.50 -4.36 19.33
CA LEU A 324 -8.75 -5.38 18.58
C LEU A 324 -9.61 -6.60 18.25
N ALA A 325 -10.53 -6.99 19.13
CA ALA A 325 -11.46 -8.09 18.87
C ALA A 325 -12.40 -7.77 17.71
N SER A 326 -13.01 -6.59 17.69
CA SER A 326 -13.94 -6.20 16.63
C SER A 326 -13.28 -5.81 15.32
N GLY A 327 -12.11 -5.16 15.39
CA GLY A 327 -11.47 -4.52 14.24
C GLY A 327 -10.32 -5.31 13.61
N THR A 328 -9.73 -6.26 14.34
CA THR A 328 -8.55 -7.01 13.88
C THR A 328 -8.83 -8.50 13.80
N CYS A 329 -8.98 -9.17 14.94
CA CYS A 329 -9.08 -10.63 14.98
C CYS A 329 -9.91 -11.10 16.18
N PRO A 330 -11.21 -11.40 15.97
CA PRO A 330 -12.07 -11.94 17.02
C PRO A 330 -11.53 -13.23 17.63
N ALA A 331 -10.86 -14.08 16.84
CA ALA A 331 -10.28 -15.34 17.32
C ALA A 331 -9.10 -15.15 18.29
N CYS A 332 -8.35 -14.05 18.17
CA CYS A 332 -7.21 -13.76 19.05
C CYS A 332 -7.58 -12.88 20.24
N PHE A 333 -8.49 -11.91 20.06
CA PHE A 333 -8.75 -10.88 21.07
C PHE A 333 -10.19 -10.92 21.61
N GLY A 334 -11.06 -11.72 21.01
CA GLY A 334 -12.42 -11.91 21.48
C GLY A 334 -12.50 -12.72 22.78
N PRO A 335 -13.66 -12.71 23.44
CA PRO A 335 -13.86 -13.44 24.68
C PRO A 335 -13.71 -14.94 24.46
N SER A 336 -12.96 -15.59 25.36
CA SER A 336 -12.83 -17.04 25.35
C SER A 336 -13.99 -17.69 26.09
N MET A 337 -14.75 -18.55 25.39
CA MET A 337 -15.80 -19.36 26.01
C MET A 337 -15.24 -20.55 26.83
N LYS A 338 -13.91 -20.75 26.83
CA LYS A 338 -13.24 -21.88 27.49
C LYS A 338 -13.77 -23.27 27.04
N THR A 339 -14.36 -23.34 25.84
CA THR A 339 -14.96 -24.56 25.27
C THR A 339 -14.05 -25.40 24.35
N GLY A 340 -12.88 -24.89 23.93
CA GLY A 340 -11.89 -25.60 23.11
C GLY A 340 -10.99 -26.59 23.84
N LEU A 341 -10.16 -27.31 23.07
CA LEU A 341 -9.10 -28.20 23.56
C LEU A 341 -7.94 -27.40 24.24
N TYR A 342 -8.22 -26.65 25.31
CA TYR A 342 -7.18 -26.06 26.17
C TYR A 342 -6.46 -27.11 27.02
N ARG A 343 -6.48 -28.38 26.60
CA ARG A 343 -6.03 -29.54 27.38
C ARG A 343 -4.52 -29.58 27.59
N LEU A 344 -3.75 -28.76 26.85
CA LEU A 344 -2.31 -28.64 26.99
C LEU A 344 -1.93 -27.23 27.46
N PRO A 345 -1.35 -27.08 28.67
CA PRO A 345 -0.90 -25.79 29.20
C PRO A 345 0.04 -25.02 28.26
N SER A 346 0.81 -25.73 27.43
CA SER A 346 1.78 -25.14 26.49
C SER A 346 1.15 -24.36 25.33
N VAL A 347 -0.13 -24.56 25.03
CA VAL A 347 -0.87 -23.86 23.96
C VAL A 347 -2.12 -23.15 24.47
N ALA A 348 -2.43 -23.28 25.76
CA ALA A 348 -3.63 -22.72 26.36
C ALA A 348 -3.61 -21.18 26.28
N ASN A 349 -4.55 -20.62 25.51
CA ASN A 349 -4.77 -19.18 25.36
C ASN A 349 -3.54 -18.35 24.93
N ARG A 350 -2.49 -18.98 24.38
CA ARG A 350 -1.28 -18.28 23.97
C ARG A 350 -1.55 -17.40 22.74
N LEU A 351 -1.21 -16.12 22.82
CA LEU A 351 -1.22 -15.21 21.68
C LEU A 351 0.09 -15.34 20.93
N ASN A 352 0.06 -15.90 19.71
CA ASN A 352 1.23 -15.92 18.83
C ASN A 352 1.15 -14.74 17.86
N VAL A 353 2.21 -13.94 17.85
CA VAL A 353 2.39 -12.79 16.97
C VAL A 353 3.67 -12.95 16.15
N SER A 354 3.64 -12.49 14.90
CA SER A 354 4.82 -12.33 14.07
C SER A 354 5.19 -10.86 13.93
N LEU A 355 6.49 -10.58 13.81
CA LEU A 355 7.07 -9.27 13.59
C LEU A 355 7.96 -9.31 12.35
N ASP A 356 7.95 -8.25 11.56
CA ASP A 356 8.78 -8.11 10.36
C ASP A 356 8.81 -6.65 9.88
N GLY A 357 9.90 -6.27 9.22
CA GLY A 357 10.13 -4.95 8.63
C GLY A 357 10.18 -4.97 7.11
N ASN A 358 9.32 -4.16 6.48
CA ASN A 358 9.29 -3.97 5.04
C ASN A 358 9.93 -2.64 4.61
N PHE A 359 11.11 -2.74 3.99
CA PHE A 359 11.86 -1.60 3.46
C PHE A 359 11.56 -1.24 2.01
N GLN A 360 10.55 -1.84 1.38
CA GLN A 360 10.11 -1.48 0.02
C GLN A 360 9.07 -0.36 0.05
N GLN A 361 8.33 -0.22 1.15
CA GLN A 361 7.33 0.84 1.34
C GLN A 361 7.97 2.14 1.83
N ARG A 362 8.58 2.87 0.90
CA ARG A 362 9.30 4.12 1.20
C ARG A 362 8.48 5.33 0.79
N HIS A 363 8.54 6.37 1.59
CA HIS A 363 8.05 7.69 1.21
C HIS A 363 9.23 8.58 0.85
N GLN A 364 9.16 9.21 -0.33
CA GLN A 364 10.17 10.15 -0.79
C GLN A 364 9.85 11.55 -0.26
N LYS A 365 10.82 12.22 0.35
CA LYS A 365 10.71 13.61 0.86
C LYS A 365 10.26 14.61 -0.21
N VAL A 366 10.53 14.30 -1.49
CA VAL A 366 10.12 15.16 -2.60
C VAL A 366 8.67 14.93 -3.04
N ALA A 367 8.09 13.78 -2.70
CA ALA A 367 6.72 13.42 -3.06
C ALA A 367 5.69 14.10 -2.13
N GLY A 368 6.04 14.31 -0.87
CA GLY A 368 5.24 15.06 0.10
C GLY A 368 5.98 16.28 0.62
N ARG A 369 5.31 17.43 0.65
CA ARG A 369 5.79 18.57 1.44
C ARG A 369 5.04 18.46 2.75
N ASN A 370 5.71 18.01 3.81
CA ASN A 370 5.15 17.77 5.16
C ASN A 370 4.70 19.08 5.85
N VAL A 371 3.85 19.84 5.16
CA VAL A 371 3.36 21.16 5.53
C VAL A 371 2.28 21.04 6.61
N ILE A 372 1.54 19.94 6.61
CA ILE A 372 0.52 19.62 7.61
C ILE A 372 1.03 18.40 8.40
N PRO A 373 0.82 18.33 9.73
CA PRO A 373 1.16 17.15 10.52
C PRO A 373 0.54 15.88 9.95
N LEU A 374 1.30 14.78 9.98
CA LEU A 374 0.82 13.47 9.58
C LEU A 374 -0.31 13.03 10.52
N ASN A 375 -1.43 12.59 9.94
CA ASN A 375 -2.46 11.90 10.72
C ASN A 375 -2.03 10.44 10.89
N THR A 376 -1.67 10.04 12.11
CA THR A 376 -1.26 8.66 12.45
C THR A 376 -2.50 7.86 12.87
N PRO A 377 -2.99 6.91 12.05
CA PRO A 377 -4.18 6.12 12.39
C PRO A 377 -3.96 5.30 13.66
N HIS A 378 -5.04 4.90 14.35
CA HIS A 378 -4.93 4.09 15.57
C HIS A 378 -4.14 2.79 15.39
N MET A 379 -4.20 2.16 14.21
CA MET A 379 -3.38 0.95 13.92
C MET A 379 -1.88 1.22 13.94
N PHE A 380 -1.45 2.47 13.68
CA PHE A 380 -0.05 2.87 13.70
C PHE A 380 0.37 3.31 15.10
N THR A 381 1.66 3.12 15.38
CA THR A 381 2.32 3.59 16.60
C THR A 381 2.62 5.07 16.47
N GLN A 382 2.40 5.84 17.53
CA GLN A 382 2.75 7.26 17.51
C GLN A 382 4.28 7.43 17.58
N PRO A 383 4.85 8.46 16.93
CA PRO A 383 6.28 8.72 17.04
C PRO A 383 6.76 8.91 18.49
N ALA A 384 5.94 9.52 19.33
CA ALA A 384 6.22 9.71 20.76
C ALA A 384 6.41 8.37 21.50
N ASP A 385 5.54 7.38 21.26
CA ASP A 385 5.64 6.05 21.90
C ASP A 385 6.98 5.36 21.54
N LEU A 386 7.42 5.53 20.29
CA LEU A 386 8.70 4.99 19.83
C LEU A 386 9.88 5.69 20.50
N ASP A 387 9.79 7.01 20.70
CA ASP A 387 10.82 7.79 21.38
C ASP A 387 10.90 7.46 22.88
N GLU A 388 9.77 7.25 23.54
CA GLU A 388 9.69 6.75 24.93
C GLU A 388 10.38 5.38 25.06
N ILE A 389 10.13 4.45 24.13
CA ILE A 389 10.82 3.15 24.11
C ILE A 389 12.32 3.29 23.91
N LYS A 390 12.78 4.19 23.03
CA LYS A 390 14.22 4.44 22.84
C LYS A 390 14.87 4.99 24.11
N GLU A 391 14.18 5.89 24.82
CA GLU A 391 14.64 6.42 26.09
C GLU A 391 14.69 5.31 27.16
N TYR A 392 13.64 4.49 27.26
CA TYR A 392 13.60 3.35 28.16
C TYR A 392 14.75 2.37 27.91
N ILE A 393 15.01 2.00 26.65
CA ILE A 393 16.15 1.17 26.26
C ILE A 393 17.47 1.80 26.72
N SER A 394 17.67 3.09 26.47
CA SER A 394 18.89 3.82 26.82
C SER A 394 19.12 3.85 28.35
N ASN A 395 18.05 4.03 29.11
CA ASN A 395 18.08 3.97 30.57
C ASN A 395 18.46 2.58 31.08
N GLN A 396 17.88 1.52 30.50
CA GLN A 396 18.22 0.15 30.87
C GLN A 396 19.68 -0.21 30.52
N GLU A 397 20.18 0.24 29.38
CA GLU A 397 21.59 0.07 29.02
C GLU A 397 22.54 0.69 30.05
N ARG A 398 22.17 1.86 30.58
CA ARG A 398 22.93 2.57 31.63
C ARG A 398 22.88 1.83 32.96
N ILE A 399 21.71 1.37 33.38
CA ILE A 399 21.51 0.65 34.65
C ILE A 399 22.26 -0.69 34.64
N HIS A 400 22.12 -1.46 33.57
CA HIS A 400 22.68 -2.81 33.45
C HIS A 400 24.09 -2.83 32.85
N LYS A 401 24.69 -1.66 32.57
CA LYS A 401 26.05 -1.50 32.01
C LYS A 401 26.27 -2.38 30.78
N VAL A 402 25.30 -2.37 29.87
CA VAL A 402 25.29 -3.25 28.70
C VAL A 402 26.32 -2.77 27.68
N ASN A 403 27.31 -3.62 27.37
CA ASN A 403 28.25 -3.34 26.30
C ASN A 403 27.58 -3.49 24.92
N LYS A 404 27.75 -2.49 24.06
CA LYS A 404 27.22 -2.47 22.68
C LYS A 404 28.06 -3.40 21.77
N LYS A 405 27.96 -4.71 21.97
CA LYS A 405 28.45 -5.71 21.01
C LYS A 405 27.32 -6.13 20.09
N ALA A 406 27.59 -6.13 18.78
CA ALA A 406 26.66 -6.67 17.80
C ALA A 406 26.48 -8.19 18.02
N ASP A 407 25.23 -8.65 18.02
CA ASP A 407 24.94 -10.08 18.03
C ASP A 407 25.26 -10.69 16.67
N LYS A 408 26.00 -11.81 16.66
CA LYS A 408 26.49 -12.44 15.43
C LYS A 408 25.35 -12.84 14.49
N CYS A 409 24.21 -13.30 15.03
CA CYS A 409 23.06 -13.69 14.21
C CYS A 409 22.41 -12.45 13.56
N SER A 410 22.36 -11.32 14.27
CA SER A 410 21.88 -10.06 13.68
C SER A 410 22.79 -9.53 12.55
N ALA A 411 24.10 -9.75 12.62
CA ALA A 411 25.04 -9.34 11.58
C ALA A 411 24.95 -10.20 10.30
N SER A 412 24.52 -11.46 10.42
CA SER A 412 24.32 -12.38 9.30
C SER A 412 23.02 -12.14 8.52
N HIS A 413 22.02 -11.49 9.12
CA HIS A 413 20.77 -11.11 8.46
C HIS A 413 20.89 -9.79 7.70
N LYS A 414 20.35 -9.72 6.48
CA LYS A 414 20.21 -8.45 5.74
C LYS A 414 19.32 -7.43 6.47
N ALA A 415 18.39 -7.90 7.31
CA ALA A 415 17.49 -7.09 8.13
C ALA A 415 18.24 -6.39 9.29
N GLY A 416 19.15 -7.12 9.96
CA GLY A 416 19.98 -6.59 11.05
C GLY A 416 21.27 -5.90 10.61
N ASN A 417 21.61 -5.95 9.32
CA ASN A 417 22.82 -5.32 8.78
C ASN A 417 22.50 -3.88 8.34
N ASP A 418 22.84 -2.94 9.22
CA ASP A 418 22.68 -1.48 9.11
C ASP A 418 23.49 -0.84 7.94
N ASN A 419 23.99 -1.65 7.01
CA ASN A 419 24.65 -1.22 5.78
C ASN A 419 23.75 -0.37 4.87
N ARG A 420 22.46 -0.25 5.20
CA ARG A 420 21.49 0.69 4.61
C ARG A 420 21.47 1.99 5.43
N ASN A 421 22.60 2.68 5.40
CA ASN A 421 22.89 3.92 6.11
C ASN A 421 22.07 5.12 5.59
N GLU A 422 22.08 6.23 6.34
CA GLU A 422 21.43 7.51 5.98
C GLU A 422 21.74 7.95 4.55
N THR A 423 22.94 7.65 4.02
CA THR A 423 23.33 8.00 2.65
C THR A 423 22.52 7.28 1.57
N THR A 424 22.00 6.08 1.84
CA THR A 424 21.12 5.34 0.91
C THR A 424 19.68 5.91 0.93
N TRP A 425 19.29 6.54 2.03
CA TRP A 425 17.92 7.00 2.30
C TRP A 425 17.76 8.52 2.40
N LYS A 426 18.78 9.32 2.03
CA LYS A 426 18.75 10.79 2.19
C LYS A 426 17.48 11.44 1.60
N ALA A 427 16.97 10.86 0.51
CA ALA A 427 15.78 11.33 -0.19
C ALA A 427 14.44 10.85 0.40
N CYS A 428 14.43 9.96 1.40
CA CYS A 428 13.22 9.39 2.01
C CYS A 428 13.05 9.85 3.47
N ASP A 429 11.84 10.23 3.85
CA ASP A 429 11.42 10.52 5.24
C ASP A 429 10.84 9.29 5.94
N ASP A 430 10.20 8.39 5.18
CA ASP A 430 9.89 7.01 5.61
C ASP A 430 10.69 6.01 4.79
N THR A 431 11.45 5.14 5.48
CA THR A 431 12.33 4.13 4.85
C THR A 431 11.73 2.73 4.83
N GLY A 432 10.56 2.54 5.47
CA GLY A 432 9.82 1.29 5.50
C GLY A 432 8.69 1.28 6.53
N LEU A 433 8.07 0.10 6.71
CA LEU A 433 7.11 -0.18 7.76
C LEU A 433 7.57 -1.37 8.61
N MET A 434 7.43 -1.28 9.93
CA MET A 434 7.46 -2.42 10.84
C MET A 434 6.03 -2.87 11.11
N GLY A 435 5.77 -4.17 11.07
CA GLY A 435 4.46 -4.72 11.36
C GLY A 435 4.44 -5.75 12.48
N ALA A 436 3.25 -5.93 13.07
CA ALA A 436 2.91 -7.03 13.95
C ALA A 436 1.61 -7.69 13.47
N CYS A 437 1.64 -8.98 13.18
CA CYS A 437 0.46 -9.77 12.82
C CYS A 437 0.17 -10.84 13.87
N CYS A 438 -1.10 -11.22 14.03
CA CYS A 438 -1.44 -12.44 14.75
C CYS A 438 -1.24 -13.66 13.84
N ARG A 439 -1.26 -14.86 14.43
CA ARG A 439 -1.20 -16.15 13.70
C ARG A 439 -2.30 -16.41 12.66
N HIS A 440 -3.33 -15.57 12.58
CA HIS A 440 -4.41 -15.63 11.58
C HIS A 440 -4.22 -14.58 10.47
N ASP A 441 -2.99 -14.09 10.31
CA ASP A 441 -2.59 -13.11 9.28
C ASP A 441 -3.31 -11.75 9.40
N ALA A 442 -3.85 -11.43 10.58
CA ALA A 442 -4.48 -10.14 10.85
C ALA A 442 -3.47 -9.15 11.45
N VAL A 443 -3.39 -7.95 10.85
CA VAL A 443 -2.52 -6.86 11.29
C VAL A 443 -2.99 -6.29 12.62
N ILE A 444 -2.15 -6.38 13.64
CA ILE A 444 -2.41 -5.84 14.98
C ILE A 444 -1.99 -4.37 15.02
N HIS A 445 -0.70 -4.11 14.79
CA HIS A 445 -0.11 -2.77 14.84
C HIS A 445 0.96 -2.59 13.76
N LEU A 446 1.16 -1.34 13.34
CA LEU A 446 2.19 -0.92 12.41
C LEU A 446 3.03 0.21 13.02
N ALA A 447 4.25 0.42 12.53
CA ALA A 447 5.08 1.57 12.85
C ALA A 447 5.87 2.01 11.62
N ASN A 448 5.98 3.32 11.40
CA ASN A 448 6.83 3.86 10.35
C ASN A 448 8.31 3.68 10.74
N ILE A 449 9.13 3.29 9.77
CA ILE A 449 10.58 3.24 9.92
C ILE A 449 11.13 4.58 9.40
N HIS A 450 11.80 5.33 10.27
CA HIS A 450 12.42 6.61 9.93
C HIS A 450 13.95 6.49 9.97
N GLY A 451 14.62 6.89 8.88
CA GLY A 451 16.09 6.95 8.82
C GLY A 451 16.78 5.58 8.79
N THR A 452 17.74 5.36 9.69
CA THR A 452 18.61 4.17 9.70
C THR A 452 17.89 2.92 10.20
N GLY A 453 17.44 2.09 9.24
CA GLY A 453 17.23 0.65 9.41
C GLY A 453 16.24 0.19 10.50
N GLU A 454 16.04 -1.12 10.58
CA GLU A 454 15.33 -1.77 11.69
C GLU A 454 16.09 -1.52 13.00
N ASN A 455 15.58 -0.61 13.83
CA ASN A 455 15.99 -0.55 15.23
C ASN A 455 15.12 -1.51 16.05
N ARG A 456 15.72 -2.26 16.98
CA ARG A 456 15.01 -3.13 17.94
C ARG A 456 13.93 -2.39 18.72
N ALA A 457 14.04 -1.06 18.86
CA ALA A 457 12.98 -0.20 19.38
C ALA A 457 11.64 -0.35 18.65
N LEU A 458 11.63 -0.57 17.33
CA LEU A 458 10.41 -0.78 16.54
C LEU A 458 9.70 -2.08 16.92
N ALA A 459 10.44 -3.19 17.06
CA ALA A 459 9.88 -4.43 17.55
C ALA A 459 9.35 -4.27 18.99
N LEU A 460 10.10 -3.57 19.84
CA LEU A 460 9.71 -3.38 21.23
C LEU A 460 8.49 -2.48 21.40
N VAL A 461 8.32 -1.40 20.63
CA VAL A 461 7.14 -0.53 20.78
C VAL A 461 5.85 -1.26 20.37
N LEU A 462 5.91 -2.09 19.31
CA LEU A 462 4.77 -2.92 18.92
C LEU A 462 4.45 -3.96 20.00
N LEU A 463 5.47 -4.61 20.55
CA LEU A 463 5.30 -5.59 21.63
C LEU A 463 4.76 -4.96 22.92
N GLU A 464 5.24 -3.78 23.30
CA GLU A 464 4.78 -3.08 24.50
C GLU A 464 3.29 -2.78 24.41
N ARG A 465 2.85 -2.31 23.24
CA ARG A 465 1.45 -2.01 22.98
C ARG A 465 0.57 -3.26 23.09
N ILE A 466 1.03 -4.39 22.56
CA ILE A 466 0.35 -5.69 22.70
C ILE A 466 0.32 -6.13 24.18
N ILE A 467 1.46 -6.04 24.86
CA ILE A 467 1.65 -6.40 26.27
C ILE A 467 0.68 -5.64 27.19
N LYS A 468 0.51 -4.33 26.95
CA LYS A 468 -0.39 -3.44 27.71
C LYS A 468 -1.87 -3.67 27.39
N THR A 469 -2.18 -4.24 26.22
CA THR A 469 -3.57 -4.40 25.75
C THR A 469 -4.18 -5.75 26.14
N VAL A 470 -3.39 -6.83 26.14
CA VAL A 470 -3.89 -8.18 26.44
C VAL A 470 -3.92 -8.47 27.94
N GLU A 471 -4.58 -9.57 28.31
CA GLU A 471 -4.70 -10.01 29.71
C GLU A 471 -3.33 -10.25 30.36
N ALA A 472 -3.16 -9.82 31.61
CA ALA A 472 -1.86 -9.75 32.29
C ALA A 472 -1.15 -11.10 32.45
N ASP A 473 -1.92 -12.18 32.58
CA ASP A 473 -1.42 -13.55 32.73
C ASP A 473 -1.32 -14.31 31.40
N ARG A 474 -1.73 -13.69 30.28
CA ARG A 474 -1.78 -14.36 28.99
C ARG A 474 -0.38 -14.58 28.41
N PRO A 475 -0.03 -15.83 28.05
CA PRO A 475 1.22 -16.12 27.35
C PRO A 475 1.27 -15.47 25.97
N ILE A 476 2.41 -14.86 25.62
CA ILE A 476 2.67 -14.26 24.31
C ILE A 476 3.88 -14.95 23.66
N GLY A 477 3.68 -15.46 22.45
CA GLY A 477 4.74 -15.94 21.59
C GLY A 477 5.07 -14.93 20.50
N VAL A 478 6.33 -14.54 20.38
CA VAL A 478 6.85 -13.64 19.34
C VAL A 478 7.70 -14.42 18.34
N LEU A 479 7.25 -14.46 17.09
CA LEU A 479 8.03 -14.93 15.94
C LEU A 479 8.62 -13.72 15.22
N TYR A 480 9.91 -13.76 14.97
CA TYR A 480 10.61 -12.68 14.27
C TYR A 480 11.87 -13.24 13.61
N ASP A 481 12.22 -12.75 12.44
CA ASP A 481 13.51 -13.01 11.79
C ASP A 481 14.70 -12.88 12.74
N LEU A 482 14.69 -11.84 13.58
CA LEU A 482 15.72 -11.59 14.57
C LEU A 482 15.27 -12.01 15.99
N GLY A 483 14.35 -12.96 16.11
CA GLY A 483 13.76 -13.38 17.38
C GLY A 483 14.79 -13.81 18.43
N CYS A 484 15.84 -14.55 18.04
CA CYS A 484 16.91 -14.92 18.96
C CYS A 484 17.72 -13.72 19.45
N ALA A 485 17.97 -12.74 18.58
CA ALA A 485 18.71 -11.54 18.92
C ALA A 485 17.85 -10.60 19.78
N LEU A 486 16.54 -10.57 19.54
CA LEU A 486 15.59 -9.80 20.33
C LEU A 486 15.44 -10.38 21.75
N ASP A 487 15.34 -11.70 21.91
CA ASP A 487 15.28 -12.33 23.25
C ASP A 487 16.54 -12.03 24.07
N LYS A 488 17.73 -12.19 23.49
CA LYS A 488 18.99 -11.82 24.15
C LYS A 488 19.02 -10.32 24.50
N PHE A 489 18.53 -9.47 23.60
CA PHE A 489 18.48 -8.03 23.82
C PHE A 489 17.60 -7.65 25.01
N VAL A 490 16.40 -8.22 25.07
CA VAL A 490 15.43 -8.07 26.18
C VAL A 490 16.05 -8.57 27.49
N GLN A 491 16.67 -9.75 27.47
CA GLN A 491 17.28 -10.33 28.66
C GLN A 491 18.47 -9.52 29.20
N LEU A 492 19.36 -9.04 28.32
CA LEU A 492 20.56 -8.29 28.73
C LEU A 492 20.23 -6.91 29.32
N ARG A 493 19.10 -6.33 28.93
CA ARG A 493 18.64 -5.00 29.35
C ARG A 493 17.50 -5.08 30.38
N ASP A 494 17.15 -6.26 30.86
CA ASP A 494 16.04 -6.47 31.79
C ASP A 494 14.76 -5.73 31.38
N ILE A 495 14.39 -5.88 30.11
CA ILE A 495 13.23 -5.19 29.51
C ILE A 495 11.94 -5.87 29.98
N TRP A 496 11.03 -5.09 30.58
CA TRP A 496 9.73 -5.52 31.15
C TRP A 496 9.84 -6.77 32.05
N PRO A 497 10.57 -6.69 33.18
CA PRO A 497 10.77 -7.84 34.07
C PRO A 497 9.44 -8.45 34.54
N GLU A 498 8.40 -7.62 34.74
CA GLU A 498 7.05 -8.01 35.13
C GLU A 498 6.34 -8.87 34.07
N SER A 499 6.67 -8.70 32.79
CA SER A 499 6.07 -9.46 31.68
C SER A 499 7.01 -10.55 31.14
N ARG A 500 8.23 -10.70 31.68
CA ARG A 500 9.23 -11.62 31.12
C ARG A 500 8.78 -13.07 31.13
N SER A 501 8.10 -13.50 32.19
CA SER A 501 7.69 -14.91 32.41
C SER A 501 6.66 -15.41 31.40
N ARG A 502 5.88 -14.50 30.81
CA ARG A 502 4.83 -14.80 29.83
C ARG A 502 5.29 -14.61 28.37
N LEU A 503 6.50 -14.11 28.13
CA LEU A 503 7.06 -13.90 26.80
C LEU A 503 7.93 -15.08 26.35
N SER A 504 7.65 -15.57 25.14
CA SER A 504 8.45 -16.60 24.45
C SER A 504 8.86 -16.10 23.06
N PHE A 505 10.11 -16.30 22.68
CA PHE A 505 10.64 -15.86 21.39
C PHE A 505 11.04 -17.05 20.51
N GLY A 506 10.76 -16.94 19.22
CA GLY A 506 11.18 -17.88 18.18
C GLY A 506 11.60 -17.15 16.91
N THR A 507 12.36 -17.82 16.06
CA THR A 507 12.72 -17.30 14.73
C THR A 507 11.71 -17.77 13.69
N SER A 508 11.35 -16.93 12.73
CA SER A 508 10.50 -17.35 11.61
C SER A 508 11.07 -18.61 10.93
N VAL A 509 10.21 -19.55 10.57
CA VAL A 509 10.62 -20.92 10.22
C VAL A 509 11.51 -20.96 8.98
N PHE A 510 11.25 -20.12 7.97
CA PHE A 510 12.10 -20.07 6.77
C PHE A 510 13.42 -19.34 7.00
N HIS A 511 13.51 -18.54 8.07
CA HIS A 511 14.68 -17.76 8.42
C HIS A 511 15.58 -18.45 9.47
N ALA A 512 15.12 -19.53 10.10
CA ALA A 512 15.86 -20.21 11.17
C ALA A 512 17.29 -20.62 10.78
N TYR A 513 17.53 -21.02 9.52
CA TYR A 513 18.82 -21.57 9.08
C TYR A 513 19.96 -20.55 8.94
N VAL A 514 19.66 -19.25 8.91
CA VAL A 514 20.71 -18.22 8.81
C VAL A 514 21.26 -17.82 10.19
N HIS A 515 20.70 -18.37 11.26
CA HIS A 515 21.16 -18.19 12.64
C HIS A 515 22.27 -19.18 13.01
N GLU A 516 23.06 -18.86 14.04
CA GLU A 516 24.07 -19.79 14.56
C GLU A 516 23.42 -21.08 15.10
N TRP A 517 24.12 -22.22 14.98
CA TRP A 517 23.59 -23.54 15.37
C TRP A 517 22.88 -23.57 16.74
N PRO A 518 23.44 -23.00 17.83
CA PRO A 518 22.73 -22.98 19.12
C PRO A 518 21.41 -22.21 19.07
N CYS A 519 21.34 -21.13 18.28
CA CYS A 519 20.12 -20.36 18.08
C CYS A 519 19.11 -21.14 17.24
N GLN A 520 19.55 -21.89 16.22
CA GLN A 520 18.65 -22.74 15.43
C GLN A 520 17.95 -23.78 16.32
N VAL A 521 18.68 -24.44 17.21
CA VAL A 521 18.10 -25.45 18.11
C VAL A 521 17.19 -24.81 19.16
N LYS A 522 17.61 -23.67 19.75
CA LYS A 522 16.88 -23.02 20.84
C LYS A 522 15.63 -22.27 20.37
N TYR A 523 15.67 -21.58 19.22
CA TYR A 523 14.64 -20.63 18.79
C TYR A 523 13.79 -21.09 17.61
N ASN A 524 14.11 -22.22 16.97
CA ASN A 524 13.26 -22.70 15.88
C ASN A 524 11.89 -23.17 16.43
N PRO A 525 10.76 -22.65 15.92
CA PRO A 525 9.42 -22.98 16.38
C PRO A 525 9.10 -24.47 16.30
N ARG A 526 9.74 -25.22 15.40
CA ARG A 526 9.58 -26.68 15.27
C ARG A 526 10.14 -27.47 16.45
N TYR A 527 11.12 -26.90 17.16
CA TYR A 527 11.72 -27.53 18.35
C TYR A 527 11.15 -26.98 19.67
N GLN A 528 10.37 -25.90 19.61
CA GLN A 528 9.75 -25.27 20.77
C GLN A 528 8.28 -25.69 20.93
N LYS A 529 7.86 -25.94 22.17
CA LYS A 529 6.44 -26.20 22.48
C LYS A 529 5.63 -24.91 22.40
N GLY A 530 4.41 -24.99 21.89
CA GLY A 530 3.41 -23.92 21.98
C GLY A 530 3.13 -23.13 20.70
N TRP A 531 3.88 -23.35 19.62
CA TRP A 531 3.67 -22.64 18.34
C TRP A 531 2.62 -23.29 17.44
N GLY A 532 2.37 -24.60 17.59
CA GLY A 532 1.53 -25.34 16.67
C GLY A 532 2.13 -25.32 15.26
N LEU A 533 1.32 -24.94 14.25
CA LEU A 533 1.75 -24.79 12.86
C LEU A 533 2.05 -23.34 12.46
N SER A 534 2.25 -22.44 13.43
CA SER A 534 2.65 -21.06 13.13
C SER A 534 4.09 -21.02 12.60
N ASP A 535 4.25 -20.48 11.40
CA ASP A 535 5.54 -20.34 10.71
C ASP A 535 6.23 -18.99 10.96
N GLY A 536 5.47 -17.96 11.30
CA GLY A 536 5.98 -16.60 11.52
C GLY A 536 5.96 -15.73 10.26
N GLU A 537 5.36 -16.21 9.17
CA GLU A 537 5.51 -15.64 7.82
C GLU A 537 4.29 -14.79 7.39
N SER A 538 3.47 -14.39 8.37
CA SER A 538 2.22 -13.67 8.14
C SER A 538 2.43 -12.30 7.50
N LEU A 539 3.55 -11.63 7.83
CA LEU A 539 3.81 -10.27 7.37
C LEU A 539 4.35 -10.26 5.95
N GLU A 540 5.11 -11.26 5.56
CA GLU A 540 5.62 -11.48 4.20
C GLU A 540 4.46 -11.65 3.21
N ARG A 541 3.40 -12.38 3.61
CA ARG A 541 2.15 -12.49 2.84
C ARG A 541 1.46 -11.13 2.71
N LEU A 542 1.36 -10.38 3.81
CA LEU A 542 0.80 -9.03 3.80
C LEU A 542 1.60 -8.10 2.87
N TRP A 543 2.93 -8.10 2.98
CA TRP A 543 3.81 -7.28 2.13
C TRP A 543 3.67 -7.63 0.66
N SER A 544 3.55 -8.92 0.33
CA SER A 544 3.26 -9.38 -1.02
C SER A 544 1.90 -8.84 -1.52
N ALA A 545 0.85 -8.96 -0.72
CA ALA A 545 -0.50 -8.49 -1.06
C ALA A 545 -0.58 -6.96 -1.23
N LEU A 546 0.22 -6.21 -0.46
CA LEU A 546 0.30 -4.76 -0.53
C LEU A 546 1.23 -4.25 -1.65
N SER A 547 2.09 -5.09 -2.22
CA SER A 547 3.04 -4.68 -3.27
C SER A 547 2.41 -3.96 -4.47
N PRO A 548 1.20 -4.28 -4.97
CA PRO A 548 0.60 -3.57 -6.10
C PRO A 548 0.21 -2.11 -5.80
N LEU A 549 0.07 -1.76 -4.52
CA LEU A 549 -0.23 -0.40 -4.07
C LEU A 549 0.98 0.54 -4.24
N PHE A 550 2.18 -0.03 -4.38
CA PHE A 550 3.44 0.70 -4.37
C PHE A 550 4.29 0.25 -5.56
N GLY A 551 4.24 1.00 -6.66
CA GLY A 551 5.01 0.74 -7.87
C GLY A 551 5.03 1.94 -8.80
#